data_AF-A0A4U6U1S3-F1
#
_entry.id   AF-A0A4U6U1S3-F1
#
_cell.length_a   1.000
_cell.length_b   1.000
_cell.length_c   1.000
_cell.angle_alpha   90.00
_cell.angle_beta   90.00
_cell.angle_gamma   90.00
#
_symmetry.space_group_name_H-M   'P 1'
#
loop_
_entity.id
_entity.type
_entity.pdbx_description
1 polymer ?
#
loop_
_entity_poly.entity_id
_entity_poly.type
_entity_poly.pdbx_seq_one_letter_code
_entity_poly.pdbx_strand_id
1 'polypeptide(L)' 'MGGHAVKLIGWGTSDAGEDYWLLANQWNRGWGDDGYFKIIRGVNECGIEEDVVAGMPSTKNMVRNYGGSSGTAVV' A
#
# COMPACT_ATOMS: atom_id res chain seq x y z
N MET A 1 15.57 -1.39 17.22
CA MET A 1 14.75 -1.45 15.99
C MET A 1 13.99 -2.78 15.97
N GLY A 2 12.83 -2.82 15.31
CA GLY A 2 11.91 -3.96 15.24
C GLY A 2 10.99 -3.84 14.02
N GLY A 3 9.97 -4.69 13.91
CA GLY A 3 9.02 -4.66 12.78
C GLY A 3 8.14 -3.40 12.77
N HIS A 4 7.73 -2.97 11.57
CA HIS A 4 6.86 -1.81 11.36
C HIS A 4 5.84 -2.11 10.26
N ALA A 5 4.56 -1.97 10.56
CA ALA A 5 3.48 -2.20 9.60
C ALA A 5 3.17 -0.90 8.84
N VAL A 6 3.01 -1.01 7.52
CA VAL A 6 2.78 0.11 6.60
C VAL A 6 1.78 -0.30 5.53
N LYS A 7 1.17 0.68 4.85
CA LYS A 7 0.16 0.39 3.81
C LYS A 7 0.78 0.42 2.42
N LEU A 8 0.77 -0.72 1.74
CA LEU A 8 1.14 -0.80 0.32
C LEU A 8 0.04 -0.18 -0.54
N ILE A 9 0.38 0.81 -1.38
CA ILE A 9 -0.60 1.54 -2.21
C ILE A 9 -0.27 1.55 -3.70
N GLY A 10 0.92 1.07 -4.09
CA GLY A 10 1.30 1.00 -5.50
C GLY A 10 2.71 0.47 -5.70
N TRP A 11 3.14 0.48 -6.95
CA TRP A 11 4.46 0.08 -7.39
C TRP A 11 4.83 0.83 -8.66
N GLY A 12 6.10 0.76 -9.04
CA GLY A 12 6.58 1.30 -10.31
C GLY A 12 8.05 0.97 -10.55
N THR A 13 8.60 1.67 -11.54
CA THR A 13 10.02 1.70 -11.87
C THR A 13 10.41 3.17 -11.96
N SER A 14 11.49 3.57 -11.30
CA SER A 14 11.99 4.95 -11.37
C SER A 14 12.55 5.26 -12.77
N ASP A 15 12.78 6.54 -13.07
CA ASP A 15 13.45 6.93 -14.32
C ASP A 15 14.88 6.36 -14.44
N ALA A 16 15.49 5.99 -13.30
CA ALA A 16 16.79 5.32 -13.21
C ALA A 16 16.71 3.80 -13.41
N GLY A 17 15.50 3.23 -13.58
CA GLY A 17 15.30 1.80 -13.78
C GLY A 17 15.16 0.99 -12.50
N GLU A 18 14.98 1.63 -11.34
CA GLU A 18 14.84 0.93 -10.06
C GLU A 18 13.38 0.62 -9.75
N ASP A 19 13.08 -0.66 -9.55
CA ASP A 19 11.76 -1.14 -9.18
C ASP A 19 11.46 -0.82 -7.72
N TYR A 20 10.26 -0.28 -7.46
CA TYR A 20 9.85 0.10 -6.10
C TYR A 20 8.42 -0.31 -5.75
N TRP A 21 8.20 -0.48 -4.44
CA TRP A 21 6.90 -0.40 -3.79
C TRP A 21 6.66 1.03 -3.31
N LEU A 22 5.43 1.53 -3.46
CA LEU A 22 4.99 2.81 -2.91
C LEU A 22 4.13 2.55 -1.67
N LEU A 23 4.52 3.14 -0.56
CA LEU A 23 3.88 2.91 0.74
C LEU A 23 3.45 4.19 1.42
N ALA A 24 2.30 4.14 2.07
CA ALA A 24 1.83 5.19 2.97
C ALA A 24 2.24 4.84 4.41
N ASN A 25 2.89 5.79 5.07
CA ASN A 25 3.32 5.67 6.47
C ASN A 25 2.35 6.41 7.41
N GLN A 26 2.45 6.12 8.71
CA GLN A 26 1.57 6.64 9.76
C GLN A 26 2.24 7.69 10.66
N TRP A 27 3.25 8.40 10.16
CA TRP A 27 4.05 9.39 10.93
C TRP A 27 3.78 10.85 10.54
N ASN A 28 2.55 11.14 10.12
CA ASN A 28 2.10 12.43 9.57
C ASN A 28 2.76 12.78 8.23
N ARG A 29 2.19 13.80 7.57
CA ARG A 29 2.62 14.30 6.25
C ARG A 29 4.00 14.95 6.23
N GLY A 30 4.47 15.44 7.39
CA GLY A 30 5.80 16.06 7.50
C GLY A 30 6.97 15.08 7.42
N TRP A 31 6.69 13.78 7.40
CA TRP A 31 7.70 12.74 7.24
C TRP A 31 7.74 12.25 5.78
N GLY A 32 8.94 12.01 5.25
CA GLY A 32 9.11 11.48 3.89
C GLY A 32 8.60 12.44 2.82
N ASP A 33 7.98 11.88 1.78
CA ASP A 33 7.35 12.61 0.69
C ASP A 33 5.83 12.70 0.97
N ASP A 34 5.36 13.76 1.62
CA ASP A 34 3.96 13.95 2.09
C ASP A 34 3.39 12.74 2.87
N GLY A 35 4.22 12.05 3.66
CA GLY A 35 3.85 10.85 4.43
C GLY A 35 4.08 9.53 3.70
N TYR A 36 4.61 9.56 2.47
CA TYR A 36 4.90 8.38 1.67
C TYR A 36 6.40 8.09 1.59
N PHE A 37 6.71 6.85 1.21
CA PHE A 37 8.07 6.46 0.85
C PHE A 37 8.06 5.37 -0.22
N LYS A 38 9.21 5.22 -0.88
CA LYS A 38 9.50 4.14 -1.81
C LYS A 38 10.55 3.22 -1.21
N ILE A 39 10.46 1.93 -1.47
CA ILE A 39 11.44 0.91 -1.08
C ILE A 39 11.64 -0.06 -2.24
N ILE A 40 12.86 -0.60 -2.36
CA ILE A 40 13.23 -1.50 -3.45
C ILE A 40 12.29 -2.70 -3.47
N ARG A 41 11.76 -3.01 -4.65
CA ARG A 41 10.88 -4.15 -4.91
C ARG A 41 11.63 -5.28 -5.59
N GLY A 42 11.25 -6.52 -5.28
CA GLY A 42 11.73 -7.73 -5.96
C GLY A 42 12.96 -8.38 -5.33
N VAL A 43 13.47 -7.81 -4.24
CA VAL A 43 14.63 -8.33 -3.49
C VAL A 43 14.33 -8.56 -2.01
N ASN A 44 13.04 -8.50 -1.62
CA ASN A 44 12.61 -8.60 -0.23
C ASN A 44 13.35 -7.64 0.71
N GLU A 45 13.54 -6.40 0.27
CA GLU A 45 14.26 -5.36 1.03
C GLU A 45 13.64 -5.20 2.42
N CYS A 46 14.47 -5.34 3.46
CA CYS A 46 14.05 -5.30 4.87
C CYS A 46 12.90 -6.29 5.23
N GLY A 47 12.72 -7.39 4.49
CA GLY A 47 11.68 -8.38 4.74
C GLY A 47 10.27 -7.95 4.30
N ILE A 48 10.14 -6.88 3.51
CA ILE A 48 8.83 -6.29 3.17
C ILE A 48 7.91 -7.19 2.34
N GLU A 49 8.46 -8.25 1.72
CA GLU A 49 7.72 -9.16 0.85
C GLU A 49 7.35 -10.48 1.56
N GLU A 50 7.68 -10.63 2.85
CA GLU A 50 7.44 -11.86 3.63
C GLU A 50 6.00 -11.95 4.18
N ASP A 51 5.52 -10.90 4.85
CA ASP A 51 4.27 -10.92 5.64
C ASP A 51 3.21 -9.96 5.10
N VAL A 52 2.77 -10.18 3.86
CA VAL A 52 1.71 -9.37 3.22
C VAL A 52 0.33 -9.84 3.66
N VAL A 53 -0.46 -8.94 4.27
CA VAL A 53 -1.83 -9.23 4.74
C VAL A 53 -2.86 -8.43 3.94
N ALA A 54 -3.93 -9.11 3.52
CA ALA A 54 -5.04 -8.51 2.79
C ALA A 54 -6.39 -9.08 3.27
N GLY A 55 -7.48 -8.38 2.98
CA GLY A 55 -8.83 -8.83 3.28
C GLY A 55 -9.88 -8.18 2.38
N MET A 56 -10.99 -8.89 2.15
CA MET A 56 -12.15 -8.34 1.45
C MET A 56 -13.16 -7.80 2.47
N PRO A 57 -13.56 -6.53 2.42
CA PRO A 57 -14.56 -5.99 3.32
C PRO A 57 -15.94 -6.61 3.05
N SER A 58 -16.72 -6.75 4.12
CA SER A 58 -18.10 -7.23 3.99
C SER A 58 -18.97 -6.20 3.29
N THR A 59 -19.76 -6.63 2.31
CA THR A 59 -20.73 -5.78 1.62
C THR A 59 -22.03 -5.57 2.41
N LYS A 60 -22.22 -6.25 3.56
CA LYS A 60 -23.50 -6.27 4.29
C LYS A 60 -23.98 -4.91 4.79
N ASN A 61 -23.06 -3.98 5.08
CA ASN A 61 -23.36 -2.62 5.53
C ASN A 61 -22.87 -1.55 4.55
N MET A 62 -22.43 -1.94 3.34
CA MET A 62 -22.02 -0.98 2.32
C MET A 62 -23.30 -0.43 1.69
N VAL A 63 -23.63 0.84 1.97
CA VAL A 63 -24.74 1.54 1.32
C VAL A 63 -24.46 1.60 -0.18
N ARG A 64 -25.06 0.69 -0.96
CA ARG A 64 -25.02 0.71 -2.42
C ARG A 64 -25.97 1.79 -2.95
N ASN A 65 -25.57 3.04 -2.84
CA ASN A 65 -26.19 4.13 -3.58
C ASN A 65 -25.37 4.41 -4.85
N TYR A 66 -25.18 3.43 -5.74
CA TYR A 66 -24.88 3.69 -7.15
C TYR A 66 -25.19 2.41 -7.94
N GLY A 67 -26.05 2.55 -8.95
CA GLY A 67 -26.44 1.45 -9.83
C GLY A 67 -25.23 0.82 -10.51
N GLY A 68 -25.23 -0.52 -10.56
CA GLY A 68 -24.48 -1.30 -11.55
C GLY A 68 -22.97 -1.09 -11.61
N SER A 69 -22.23 -1.55 -10.60
CA SER A 69 -20.91 -2.20 -10.80
C SER A 69 -20.40 -2.74 -9.47
N SER A 70 -19.87 -3.95 -9.51
CA SER A 70 -19.27 -4.64 -8.36
C SER A 70 -18.04 -3.85 -7.90
N GLY A 71 -18.19 -3.07 -6.83
CA GLY A 71 -17.13 -2.22 -6.29
C GLY A 71 -15.93 -3.03 -5.81
N THR A 72 -14.78 -2.76 -6.42
CA THR A 72 -13.45 -3.11 -5.90
C THR A 72 -13.25 -2.42 -4.55
N ALA A 73 -12.99 -3.20 -3.51
CA ALA A 73 -12.49 -2.65 -2.26
C ALA A 73 -11.03 -2.25 -2.46
N VAL A 74 -10.73 -0.96 -2.35
CA VAL A 74 -9.35 -0.45 -2.35
C VAL A 74 -8.96 -0.24 -0.88
N VAL A 75 -7.84 -0.84 -0.47
CA VAL A 75 -7.31 -0.82 0.91
C VAL A 75 -6.56 0.49 1.19
#